data_AF-A0A183TSC5-F1
#
_entry.id   AF-A0A183TSC5-F1
#
_cell.length_a   1.000
_cell.length_b   1.000
_cell.length_c   1.000
_cell.angle_alpha   90.00
_cell.angle_beta   90.00
_cell.angle_gamma   90.00
#
_symmetry.space_group_name_H-M   'P 1'
#
loop_
_entity.id
_entity.type
_entity.pdbx_description
1 polymer ?
#
loop_
_entity_poly.entity_id
_entity_poly.type
_entity_poly.pdbx_seq_one_letter_code
_entity_poly.pdbx_strand_id
1 'polypeptide(L)'
;MRKRLLRLKDKCLNIRKATVIASEDLVFTQQLRPSAKDISTYLSVLPSLEEVRIIGVGISKDQTIHKLLATCGHIQRLYIFSLNTLNFQYAALPPHNALELLFLEINGLFVGNNLQILLNQTLSKLHSLRYLLLKFAKGRHPRVNTLKAFFAARTELRWLVVVFKEDEKVLLCHADEASRNCPTIIKDTKFRLRNLIHTYPELYDIFWKEFLNFSNILLH
;
A
#
# COMPACT_ATOMS: atom_id res chain seq x y z
N MET A 1 -7.52 20.00 22.41
CA MET A 1 -7.24 18.74 21.67
C MET A 1 -5.92 18.08 22.08
N ARG A 2 -4.76 18.75 21.98
CA ARG A 2 -3.42 18.19 22.33
C ARG A 2 -3.30 17.58 23.74
N LYS A 3 -3.84 18.23 24.79
CA LYS A 3 -3.85 17.67 26.17
C LYS A 3 -4.67 16.38 26.31
N ARG A 4 -5.77 16.22 25.55
CA ARG A 4 -6.57 14.97 25.53
C ARG A 4 -5.85 13.85 24.78
N LEU A 5 -5.20 14.18 23.66
CA LEU A 5 -4.36 13.26 22.87
C LEU A 5 -3.17 12.72 23.67
N LEU A 6 -2.51 13.56 24.46
CA LEU A 6 -1.41 13.13 25.33
C LEU A 6 -1.88 12.16 26.43
N ARG A 7 -3.06 12.39 27.02
CA ARG A 7 -3.65 11.43 27.98
C ARG A 7 -4.04 10.09 27.34
N LEU A 8 -4.34 10.07 26.05
CA LEU A 8 -4.57 8.85 25.28
C LEU A 8 -3.25 8.10 25.03
N LYS A 9 -2.16 8.81 24.74
CA LYS A 9 -0.84 8.22 24.52
C LYS A 9 -0.43 7.29 25.66
N ASP A 10 -0.59 7.73 26.91
CA ASP A 10 -0.22 6.92 28.09
C ASP A 10 -1.09 5.66 28.25
N LYS A 11 -2.30 5.65 27.68
CA LYS A 11 -3.22 4.50 27.68
C LYS A 11 -3.06 3.60 26.46
N CYS A 12 -2.35 4.06 25.44
CA CYS A 12 -2.26 3.40 24.13
C CYS A 12 -0.83 2.90 23.81
N LEU A 13 0.03 2.77 24.83
CA LEU A 13 1.44 2.40 24.68
C LEU A 13 1.65 1.05 23.96
N ASN A 14 0.68 0.13 24.03
CA ASN A 14 0.79 -1.22 23.47
C ASN A 14 0.02 -1.41 22.16
N ILE A 15 -0.61 -0.36 21.61
CA ILE A 15 -1.35 -0.49 20.36
C ILE A 15 -0.36 -0.59 19.20
N ARG A 16 -0.29 -1.79 18.59
CA ARG A 16 0.60 -2.08 17.46
C ARG A 16 -0.07 -2.01 16.10
N LYS A 17 -1.40 -2.09 16.07
CA LYS A 17 -2.19 -2.14 14.84
C LYS A 17 -3.33 -1.15 14.91
N ALA A 18 -3.57 -0.42 13.84
CA ALA A 18 -4.71 0.48 13.72
C ALA A 18 -5.38 0.33 12.35
N THR A 19 -6.71 0.33 12.34
CA THR A 19 -7.52 0.42 11.13
C THR A 19 -8.31 1.71 11.16
N VAL A 20 -8.18 2.51 10.11
CA VAL A 20 -8.89 3.77 9.93
C VAL A 20 -9.86 3.59 8.77
N ILE A 21 -11.15 3.78 9.04
CA ILE A 21 -12.20 3.74 8.03
C ILE A 21 -12.69 5.17 7.82
N ALA A 22 -12.32 5.75 6.68
CA ALA A 22 -12.77 7.05 6.20
C ALA A 22 -13.85 6.83 5.13
N SER A 23 -15.04 6.43 5.58
CA SER A 23 -16.22 6.26 4.71
C SER A 23 -17.05 7.54 4.71
N GLU A 24 -17.59 7.89 3.54
CA GLU A 24 -18.60 8.95 3.38
C GLU A 24 -20.04 8.37 3.49
N ASP A 25 -20.20 7.03 3.58
CA ASP A 25 -21.46 6.34 3.26
C ASP A 25 -21.94 5.28 4.28
N LEU A 26 -21.46 5.35 5.53
CA LEU A 26 -21.92 4.43 6.58
C LEU A 26 -22.92 5.12 7.50
N VAL A 27 -24.18 5.33 7.10
CA VAL A 27 -25.39 5.55 7.97
C VAL A 27 -25.32 6.69 9.02
N PHE A 28 -24.16 7.30 9.22
CA PHE A 28 -23.84 8.29 10.22
C PHE A 28 -23.79 9.64 9.51
N THR A 29 -24.73 10.51 9.84
CA THR A 29 -24.85 11.90 9.40
C THR A 29 -23.67 12.81 9.80
N GLN A 30 -22.53 12.24 10.23
CA GLN A 30 -21.33 13.03 10.53
C GLN A 30 -20.58 13.37 9.25
N GLN A 31 -20.78 14.61 8.79
CA GLN A 31 -20.06 15.27 7.68
C GLN A 31 -18.55 15.50 7.93
N LEU A 32 -17.97 14.92 8.99
CA LEU A 32 -16.56 15.11 9.32
C LEU A 32 -15.73 14.02 8.65
N ARG A 33 -15.31 14.29 7.41
CA ARG A 33 -14.22 13.54 6.76
C ARG A 33 -12.93 13.84 7.53
N PRO A 34 -12.34 12.87 8.28
CA PRO A 34 -11.07 13.12 8.93
C PRO A 34 -10.02 13.41 7.84
N SER A 35 -9.43 14.60 7.89
CA SER A 35 -8.43 14.97 6.90
C SER A 35 -7.17 14.12 7.07
N ALA A 36 -6.32 14.09 6.05
CA ALA A 36 -4.99 13.47 6.17
C ALA A 36 -4.18 13.99 7.38
N LYS A 37 -4.40 15.26 7.78
CA LYS A 37 -3.78 15.84 8.97
C LYS A 37 -4.35 15.25 10.26
N ASP A 38 -5.66 15.01 10.31
CA ASP A 38 -6.30 14.43 11.48
C ASP A 38 -5.83 12.98 11.67
N ILE A 39 -5.88 12.17 10.60
CA ILE A 39 -5.44 10.77 10.62
C ILE A 39 -4.00 10.66 11.11
N SER A 40 -3.07 11.42 10.51
CA SER A 40 -1.66 11.41 10.91
C SER A 40 -1.45 11.90 12.35
N THR A 41 -2.20 12.91 12.79
CA THR A 41 -2.13 13.40 14.18
C THR A 41 -2.55 12.33 15.18
N TYR A 42 -3.66 11.62 14.92
CA TYR A 42 -4.14 10.55 15.81
C TYR A 42 -3.20 9.35 15.82
N LEU A 43 -2.70 8.91 14.67
CA LEU A 43 -1.80 7.75 14.62
C LEU A 43 -0.44 8.07 15.25
N SER A 44 0.03 9.33 15.17
CA SER A 44 1.30 9.74 15.78
C SER A 44 1.34 9.63 17.30
N VAL A 45 0.18 9.53 17.98
CA VAL A 45 0.13 9.36 19.43
C VAL A 45 0.31 7.91 19.88
N LEU A 46 0.35 6.95 18.96
CA LEU A 46 0.53 5.54 19.23
C LEU A 46 2.01 5.19 19.04
N PRO A 47 2.84 5.17 20.11
CA PRO A 47 4.30 5.08 19.94
C PRO A 47 4.79 3.70 19.45
N SER A 48 3.98 2.66 19.64
CA SER A 48 4.32 1.28 19.26
C SER A 48 3.59 0.82 17.99
N LEU A 49 3.06 1.74 17.20
CA LEU A 49 2.22 1.43 16.04
C LEU A 49 3.06 0.94 14.86
N GLU A 50 3.07 -0.36 14.64
CA GLU A 50 3.84 -0.99 13.56
C GLU A 50 3.02 -1.12 12.27
N GLU A 51 1.70 -1.33 12.40
CA GLU A 51 0.81 -1.66 11.29
C GLU A 51 -0.37 -0.69 11.20
N VAL A 52 -0.56 -0.10 10.02
CA VAL A 52 -1.68 0.79 9.75
C VAL A 52 -2.43 0.35 8.51
N ARG A 53 -3.75 0.28 8.64
CA ARG A 53 -4.70 0.05 7.55
C ARG A 53 -5.57 1.29 7.39
N ILE A 54 -5.70 1.81 6.17
CA ILE A 54 -6.60 2.93 5.86
C ILE A 54 -7.52 2.50 4.73
N ILE A 55 -8.82 2.60 4.96
CA ILE A 55 -9.87 2.28 4.00
C ILE A 55 -10.71 3.53 3.79
N GLY A 56 -11.01 3.88 2.55
CA GLY A 56 -11.82 5.07 2.32
C GLY A 56 -11.99 5.48 0.86
N VAL A 57 -12.79 6.53 0.68
CA VAL A 57 -13.09 7.10 -0.63
C VAL A 57 -12.16 8.29 -0.92
N GLY A 58 -11.37 8.19 -1.98
CA GLY A 58 -10.51 9.29 -2.42
C GLY A 58 -9.34 9.61 -1.47
N ILE A 59 -8.76 8.60 -0.81
CA ILE A 59 -7.56 8.73 0.06
C ILE A 59 -6.38 9.36 -0.69
N SER A 60 -6.33 9.18 -2.01
CA SER A 60 -5.28 9.71 -2.90
C SER A 60 -5.31 11.23 -3.08
N LYS A 61 -6.42 11.92 -2.77
CA LYS A 61 -6.56 13.37 -3.01
C LYS A 61 -5.87 14.24 -1.95
N ASP A 62 -5.79 13.76 -0.71
CA ASP A 62 -5.38 14.60 0.43
C ASP A 62 -3.93 14.40 0.87
N GLN A 63 -3.11 13.75 0.04
CA GLN A 63 -1.73 13.37 0.37
C GLN A 63 -1.64 12.59 1.69
N THR A 64 -2.64 11.75 1.97
CA THR A 64 -2.75 10.97 3.22
C THR A 64 -1.53 10.11 3.46
N ILE A 65 -1.05 9.44 2.42
CA ILE A 65 0.16 8.60 2.48
C ILE A 65 1.37 9.46 2.81
N HIS A 66 1.56 10.61 2.14
CA HIS A 66 2.68 11.51 2.41
C HIS A 66 2.70 12.00 3.86
N LYS A 67 1.56 12.48 4.37
CA LYS A 67 1.48 13.00 5.75
C LYS A 67 1.70 11.89 6.78
N LEU A 68 1.16 10.70 6.53
CA LEU A 68 1.33 9.56 7.43
C LEU A 68 2.79 9.14 7.51
N LEU A 69 3.46 8.96 6.36
CA LEU A 69 4.87 8.60 6.31
C LEU A 69 5.77 9.71 6.90
N ALA A 70 5.41 10.98 6.73
CA ALA A 70 6.17 12.09 7.32
C ALA A 70 6.02 12.19 8.85
N THR A 71 4.90 11.75 9.41
CA THR A 71 4.59 11.93 10.84
C THR A 71 4.86 10.68 11.68
N CYS A 72 4.66 9.50 11.11
CA CYS A 72 4.69 8.23 11.83
C CYS A 72 5.89 7.37 11.41
N GLY A 73 7.11 7.85 11.72
CA GLY A 73 8.38 7.27 11.24
C GLY A 73 8.71 5.83 11.70
N HIS A 74 7.86 5.21 12.52
CA HIS A 74 8.04 3.86 13.06
C HIS A 74 7.12 2.82 12.40
N ILE A 75 6.24 3.24 11.49
CA ILE A 75 5.33 2.31 10.80
C ILE A 75 6.13 1.38 9.90
N GLN A 76 5.88 0.08 10.06
CA GLN A 76 6.53 -0.97 9.28
C GLN A 76 5.64 -1.50 8.16
N ARG A 77 4.32 -1.50 8.38
CA ARG A 77 3.35 -2.05 7.42
C ARG A 77 2.24 -1.05 7.18
N LEU A 78 2.07 -0.65 5.93
CA LEU A 78 1.02 0.27 5.51
C LEU A 78 0.14 -0.37 4.45
N TYR A 79 -1.16 -0.39 4.72
CA TYR A 79 -2.19 -0.89 3.83
C TYR A 79 -3.17 0.25 3.50
N ILE A 80 -3.34 0.54 2.22
CA ILE A 80 -4.25 1.59 1.74
C ILE A 80 -5.25 0.97 0.77
N PHE A 81 -6.54 1.15 1.08
CA PHE A 81 -7.66 0.68 0.28
C PHE A 81 -8.52 1.86 -0.15
N SER A 82 -8.41 2.24 -1.43
CA SER A 82 -9.18 3.35 -2.01
C SER A 82 -10.34 2.80 -2.84
N LEU A 83 -11.57 3.00 -2.36
CA LEU A 83 -12.76 2.29 -2.86
C LEU A 83 -13.34 2.83 -4.17
N ASN A 84 -13.05 4.08 -4.53
CA ASN A 84 -13.46 4.66 -5.81
C ASN A 84 -12.52 5.81 -6.17
N THR A 85 -11.51 5.54 -6.99
CA THR A 85 -10.44 6.51 -7.25
C THR A 85 -10.02 6.46 -8.71
N LEU A 86 -10.61 7.36 -9.48
CA LEU A 86 -10.31 7.52 -10.90
C LEU A 86 -8.95 8.20 -11.14
N ASN A 87 -8.47 8.97 -10.17
CA ASN A 87 -7.21 9.73 -10.26
C ASN A 87 -6.31 9.47 -9.05
N PHE A 88 -5.02 9.32 -9.32
CA PHE A 88 -3.99 9.14 -8.29
C PHE A 88 -2.94 10.24 -8.37
N GLN A 89 -2.52 10.75 -7.22
CA GLN A 89 -1.44 11.72 -7.14
C GLN A 89 -0.09 10.99 -7.13
N TYR A 90 0.69 11.16 -8.20
CA TYR A 90 1.99 10.51 -8.37
C TYR A 90 3.17 11.28 -7.74
N ALA A 91 2.89 12.23 -6.85
CA ALA A 91 3.93 13.00 -6.15
C ALA A 91 4.84 12.07 -5.33
N ALA A 92 6.15 12.32 -5.34
CA ALA A 92 7.13 11.54 -4.58
C ALA A 92 6.74 11.41 -3.10
N LEU A 93 6.68 10.18 -2.60
CA LEU A 93 6.50 9.92 -1.17
C LEU A 93 7.76 10.34 -0.39
N PRO A 94 7.61 10.82 0.85
CA PRO A 94 8.76 11.13 1.70
C PRO A 94 9.54 9.84 2.01
N PRO A 95 10.86 9.94 2.26
CA PRO A 95 11.66 8.80 2.68
C PRO A 95 11.13 8.22 3.99
N HIS A 96 11.16 6.89 4.12
CA HIS A 96 10.69 6.21 5.32
C HIS A 96 11.53 4.95 5.59
N ASN A 97 12.35 4.99 6.63
CA ASN A 97 13.38 3.98 6.86
C ASN A 97 12.86 2.70 7.52
N ALA A 98 11.73 2.76 8.22
CA ALA A 98 11.14 1.61 8.89
C ALA A 98 10.11 0.85 8.04
N LEU A 99 9.67 1.41 6.90
CA LEU A 99 8.55 0.85 6.15
C LEU A 99 9.02 -0.37 5.34
N GLU A 100 8.63 -1.56 5.78
CA GLU A 100 8.98 -2.83 5.15
C GLU A 100 7.94 -3.28 4.13
N LEU A 101 6.66 -2.99 4.38
CA LEU A 101 5.55 -3.44 3.54
C LEU A 101 4.62 -2.28 3.18
N LEU A 102 4.33 -2.17 1.88
CA LEU A 102 3.32 -1.27 1.35
C LEU A 102 2.33 -2.03 0.47
N PHE A 103 1.05 -2.00 0.83
CA PHE A 103 -0.05 -2.45 -0.02
C PHE A 103 -0.91 -1.25 -0.43
N LEU A 104 -1.03 -1.01 -1.74
CA LEU A 104 -1.96 -0.05 -2.32
C LEU A 104 -3.01 -0.77 -3.18
N GLU A 105 -4.26 -0.77 -2.75
CA GLU A 105 -5.41 -1.15 -3.56
C GLU A 105 -6.17 0.11 -3.97
N ILE A 106 -6.22 0.39 -5.27
CA ILE A 106 -6.86 1.59 -5.82
C ILE A 106 -7.90 1.16 -6.85
N ASN A 107 -9.14 1.04 -6.38
CA ASN A 107 -10.27 0.61 -7.19
C ASN A 107 -10.67 1.71 -8.18
N GLY A 108 -10.99 1.31 -9.42
CA GLY A 108 -11.35 2.19 -10.53
C GLY A 108 -10.17 2.85 -11.26
N LEU A 109 -8.92 2.71 -10.77
CA LEU A 109 -7.77 3.35 -11.41
C LEU A 109 -7.23 2.54 -12.60
N PHE A 110 -7.11 3.20 -13.76
CA PHE A 110 -6.33 2.69 -14.89
C PHE A 110 -4.88 3.18 -14.83
N VAL A 111 -3.93 2.26 -14.70
CA VAL A 111 -2.50 2.56 -14.62
C VAL A 111 -1.77 2.12 -15.89
N GLY A 112 -2.01 2.82 -17.01
CA GLY A 112 -1.28 2.62 -18.27
C GLY A 112 0.22 2.94 -18.13
N ASN A 113 0.69 4.02 -18.77
CA ASN A 113 2.09 4.44 -18.62
C ASN A 113 2.40 4.99 -17.21
N ASN A 114 1.35 5.34 -16.44
CA ASN A 114 1.48 5.90 -15.09
C ASN A 114 2.05 4.91 -14.06
N LEU A 115 2.01 3.60 -14.32
CA LEU A 115 2.67 2.62 -13.44
C LEU A 115 4.19 2.86 -13.39
N GLN A 116 4.81 3.29 -14.50
CA GLN A 116 6.22 3.63 -14.50
C GLN A 116 6.51 4.89 -13.68
N ILE A 117 5.61 5.88 -13.72
CA ILE A 117 5.69 7.09 -12.90
C ILE A 117 5.59 6.70 -11.42
N LEU A 118 4.63 5.83 -11.06
CA LEU A 118 4.48 5.32 -9.71
C LEU A 118 5.78 4.68 -9.19
N LEU A 119 6.34 3.74 -9.94
CA LEU A 119 7.54 3.01 -9.55
C LEU A 119 8.77 3.91 -9.47
N ASN A 120 9.02 4.74 -10.50
CA ASN A 120 10.28 5.47 -10.61
C ASN A 120 10.26 6.84 -9.93
N GLN A 121 9.09 7.43 -9.69
CA GLN A 121 8.98 8.76 -9.08
C GLN A 121 8.30 8.67 -7.72
N THR A 122 7.05 8.19 -7.67
CA THR A 122 6.26 8.18 -6.43
C THR A 122 6.92 7.36 -5.33
N LEU A 123 7.41 6.17 -5.67
CA LEU A 123 8.03 5.23 -4.73
C LEU A 123 9.57 5.33 -4.70
N SER A 124 10.15 6.37 -5.30
CA SER A 124 11.61 6.53 -5.48
C SER A 124 12.42 6.47 -4.18
N LYS A 125 11.89 7.06 -3.10
CA LYS A 125 12.61 7.26 -1.83
C LYS A 125 12.38 6.17 -0.78
N LEU A 126 11.58 5.14 -1.10
CA LEU A 126 11.23 4.07 -0.17
C LEU A 126 12.23 2.91 -0.29
N HIS A 127 13.46 3.14 0.17
CA HIS A 127 14.56 2.18 0.01
C HIS A 127 14.49 0.97 0.95
N SER A 128 13.78 1.09 2.08
CA SER A 128 13.63 0.02 3.07
C SER A 128 12.51 -0.97 2.76
N LEU A 129 11.74 -0.74 1.69
CA LEU A 129 10.64 -1.63 1.32
C LEU A 129 11.18 -3.01 0.95
N ARG A 130 10.64 -4.02 1.61
CA ARG A 130 10.87 -5.45 1.32
C ARG A 130 9.75 -6.03 0.47
N TYR A 131 8.52 -5.54 0.68
CA TYR A 131 7.31 -6.09 0.10
C TYR A 131 6.44 -4.96 -0.46
N LEU A 132 6.19 -4.98 -1.76
CA LEU A 132 5.33 -4.01 -2.43
C LEU A 132 4.21 -4.72 -3.17
N LEU A 133 2.98 -4.43 -2.77
CA LEU A 133 1.77 -4.92 -3.42
C LEU A 133 0.98 -3.75 -3.99
N LEU A 134 0.69 -3.83 -5.28
CA LEU A 134 -0.07 -2.82 -6.00
C LEU A 134 -1.25 -3.49 -6.69
N LYS A 135 -2.47 -3.01 -6.45
CA LYS A 135 -3.68 -3.54 -7.06
C LYS A 135 -4.49 -2.41 -7.67
N PHE A 136 -4.78 -2.55 -8.95
CA PHE A 136 -5.49 -1.57 -9.76
C PHE A 136 -6.63 -2.22 -10.52
N ALA A 137 -7.55 -1.41 -11.05
CA ALA A 137 -8.62 -1.91 -11.92
C ALA A 137 -8.05 -2.47 -13.23
N LYS A 138 -7.28 -1.65 -13.96
CA LYS A 138 -6.73 -1.99 -15.28
C LYS A 138 -5.32 -1.45 -15.45
N GLY A 139 -4.56 -1.98 -16.39
CA GLY A 139 -3.23 -1.43 -16.70
C GLY A 139 -2.41 -2.21 -17.71
N ARG A 140 -1.14 -1.81 -17.83
CA ARG A 140 -0.16 -2.48 -18.69
C ARG A 140 1.04 -2.91 -17.86
N HIS A 141 1.60 -4.07 -18.19
CA HIS A 141 2.86 -4.49 -17.60
C HIS A 141 3.96 -3.46 -17.88
N PRO A 142 4.76 -3.09 -16.88
CA PRO A 142 5.91 -2.23 -17.09
C PRO A 142 6.97 -2.96 -17.94
N ARG A 143 7.84 -2.18 -18.58
CA ARG A 143 8.95 -2.71 -19.36
C ARG A 143 9.93 -3.44 -18.45
N VAL A 144 10.55 -4.51 -18.95
CA VAL A 144 11.53 -5.31 -18.18
C VAL A 144 12.68 -4.43 -17.66
N ASN A 145 13.24 -3.54 -18.48
CA ASN A 145 14.32 -2.66 -18.06
C ASN A 145 13.90 -1.70 -16.93
N THR A 146 12.63 -1.24 -16.94
CA THR A 146 12.08 -0.43 -15.85
C THR A 146 12.06 -1.21 -14.54
N LEU A 147 11.65 -2.49 -14.58
CA LEU A 147 11.64 -3.35 -13.40
C LEU A 147 13.05 -3.63 -12.89
N LYS A 148 14.00 -3.95 -13.78
CA LYS A 148 15.41 -4.17 -13.41
C LYS A 148 16.01 -2.95 -12.72
N ALA A 149 15.81 -1.75 -13.29
CA ALA A 149 16.28 -0.51 -12.68
C ALA A 149 15.60 -0.22 -11.33
N PHE A 150 14.30 -0.52 -11.22
CA PHE A 150 13.53 -0.34 -9.99
C PHE A 150 14.07 -1.20 -8.84
N PHE A 151 14.39 -2.47 -9.11
CA PHE A 151 15.00 -3.41 -8.14
C PHE A 151 16.45 -3.06 -7.83
N ALA A 152 17.26 -2.70 -8.83
CA ALA A 152 18.66 -2.31 -8.63
C ALA A 152 18.78 -1.10 -7.68
N ALA A 153 17.85 -0.15 -7.75
CA ALA A 153 17.80 1.01 -6.85
C ALA A 153 17.23 0.71 -5.45
N ARG A 154 16.69 -0.48 -5.23
CA ARG A 154 16.00 -0.89 -3.98
C ARG A 154 16.50 -2.24 -3.52
N THR A 155 17.70 -2.17 -2.96
CA THR A 155 18.43 -3.24 -2.28
C THR A 155 17.55 -4.13 -1.40
N GLU A 156 16.68 -3.55 -0.57
CA GLU A 156 15.87 -4.33 0.36
C GLU A 156 14.65 -5.03 -0.28
N LEU A 157 14.29 -4.67 -1.51
CA LEU A 157 13.05 -5.15 -2.14
C LEU A 157 13.16 -6.61 -2.56
N ARG A 158 12.35 -7.45 -1.92
CA ARG A 158 12.28 -8.89 -2.20
C ARG A 158 11.17 -9.21 -3.18
N TRP A 159 10.00 -8.59 -3.00
CA TRP A 159 8.83 -8.86 -3.83
C TRP A 159 8.13 -7.58 -4.27
N LEU A 160 7.83 -7.53 -5.56
CA LEU A 160 6.86 -6.62 -6.17
C LEU A 160 5.76 -7.45 -6.82
N VAL A 161 4.53 -7.26 -6.36
CA VAL A 161 3.33 -7.88 -6.92
C VAL A 161 2.43 -6.77 -7.45
N VAL A 162 2.04 -6.87 -8.73
CA VAL A 162 1.08 -5.94 -9.34
C VAL A 162 -0.10 -6.71 -9.90
N VAL A 163 -1.31 -6.41 -9.45
CA VAL A 163 -2.55 -7.03 -9.92
C VAL A 163 -3.39 -6.01 -10.67
N PHE A 164 -3.82 -6.37 -11.89
CA PHE A 164 -4.79 -5.62 -12.67
C PHE A 164 -6.09 -6.42 -12.69
N LYS A 165 -7.02 -6.05 -11.80
CA LYS A 165 -8.19 -6.86 -11.42
C LYS A 165 -9.13 -7.15 -12.59
N GLU A 166 -9.57 -6.12 -13.31
CA GLU A 166 -10.51 -6.25 -14.43
C GLU A 166 -9.86 -6.84 -15.68
N ASP A 167 -8.54 -6.75 -15.77
CA ASP A 167 -7.74 -7.33 -16.84
C ASP A 167 -7.37 -8.79 -16.58
N GLU A 168 -7.66 -9.32 -15.39
CA GLU A 168 -7.22 -10.63 -14.89
C GLU A 168 -5.71 -10.87 -15.13
N LYS A 169 -4.89 -9.84 -14.90
CA LYS A 169 -3.43 -9.90 -15.08
C LYS A 169 -2.70 -9.72 -13.77
N VAL A 170 -1.57 -10.41 -13.65
CA VAL A 170 -0.63 -10.23 -12.54
C VAL A 170 0.81 -10.18 -13.04
N LEU A 171 1.59 -9.33 -12.40
CA LEU A 171 3.02 -9.28 -12.47
C LEU A 171 3.58 -9.69 -11.11
N LEU A 172 4.45 -10.70 -11.10
CA LEU A 172 5.25 -11.06 -9.95
C LEU A 172 6.71 -10.80 -10.29
N CYS A 173 7.38 -9.99 -9.47
CA CYS A 173 8.82 -9.81 -9.55
C CYS A 173 9.42 -10.20 -8.21
N HIS A 174 10.46 -11.04 -8.23
CA HIS A 174 11.24 -11.34 -7.04
C HIS A 174 12.72 -11.15 -7.29
N ALA A 175 13.43 -10.71 -6.24
CA ALA A 175 14.88 -10.68 -6.20
C ALA A 175 15.34 -11.11 -4.80
N ASP A 176 16.39 -11.93 -4.78
CA ASP A 176 17.20 -12.15 -3.58
C ASP A 176 18.43 -11.23 -3.61
N GLU A 177 19.29 -11.31 -2.59
CA GLU A 177 20.51 -10.50 -2.51
C GLU A 177 21.46 -10.72 -3.69
N ALA A 178 21.48 -11.93 -4.27
CA ALA A 178 22.35 -12.30 -5.37
C ALA A 178 21.80 -11.87 -6.76
N SER A 179 20.49 -11.70 -6.90
CA SER A 179 19.79 -11.48 -8.18
C SER A 179 19.22 -10.07 -8.35
N ARG A 180 19.62 -9.09 -7.54
CA ARG A 180 19.08 -7.71 -7.57
C ARG A 180 19.12 -7.02 -8.94
N ASN A 181 20.17 -7.29 -9.73
CA ASN A 181 20.32 -6.73 -11.08
C ASN A 181 19.56 -7.54 -12.16
N CYS A 182 19.07 -8.72 -11.80
CA CYS A 182 18.32 -9.61 -12.68
C CYS A 182 17.16 -10.27 -11.91
N PRO A 183 16.15 -9.48 -11.45
CA PRO A 183 14.98 -10.03 -10.79
C PRO A 183 14.28 -11.02 -11.71
N THR A 184 13.76 -12.10 -11.12
CA THR A 184 12.83 -12.99 -11.82
C THR A 184 11.53 -12.23 -12.06
N ILE A 185 11.07 -12.20 -13.31
CA ILE A 185 9.87 -11.47 -13.72
C ILE A 185 8.89 -12.46 -14.35
N ILE A 186 7.74 -12.61 -13.72
CA ILE A 186 6.68 -13.53 -14.12
C ILE A 186 5.44 -12.71 -14.45
N LYS A 187 4.95 -12.86 -15.68
CA LYS A 187 3.75 -12.18 -16.17
C LYS A 187 2.71 -13.24 -16.44
N ASP A 188 1.62 -13.21 -15.70
CA ASP A 188 0.50 -14.12 -15.90
C ASP A 188 -0.73 -13.30 -16.34
N THR A 189 -1.31 -13.70 -17.47
CA THR A 189 -2.45 -13.04 -18.11
C THR A 189 -3.78 -13.73 -17.82
N LYS A 190 -3.79 -14.74 -16.93
CA LYS A 190 -4.98 -15.46 -16.47
C LYS A 190 -4.96 -15.57 -14.94
N PHE A 191 -4.81 -14.42 -14.28
CA PHE A 191 -4.76 -14.32 -12.83
C PHE A 191 -5.97 -14.99 -12.18
N ARG A 192 -5.71 -16.08 -11.45
CA ARG A 192 -6.62 -16.65 -10.47
C ARG A 192 -5.91 -16.70 -9.14
N LEU A 193 -6.40 -15.95 -8.15
CA LEU A 193 -5.78 -15.87 -6.82
C LEU A 193 -5.51 -17.26 -6.22
N ARG A 194 -6.45 -18.21 -6.39
CA ARG A 194 -6.28 -19.60 -5.92
C ARG A 194 -5.06 -20.28 -6.56
N ASN A 195 -4.80 -20.05 -7.85
CA ASN A 195 -3.64 -20.62 -8.52
C ASN A 195 -2.35 -20.02 -7.98
N LEU A 196 -2.31 -18.69 -7.78
CA LEU A 196 -1.13 -18.04 -7.21
C LEU A 196 -0.85 -18.46 -5.77
N ILE A 197 -1.88 -18.64 -4.94
CA ILE A 197 -1.72 -19.16 -3.58
C ILE A 197 -1.05 -20.53 -3.60
N HIS A 198 -1.41 -21.38 -4.58
CA HIS A 198 -0.82 -22.70 -4.72
C HIS A 198 0.62 -22.64 -5.27
N THR A 199 0.89 -21.77 -6.24
CA THR A 199 2.21 -21.64 -6.88
C THR A 199 3.22 -20.90 -6.00
N TYR A 200 2.77 -19.90 -5.22
CA TYR A 200 3.60 -19.06 -4.36
C TYR A 200 2.99 -18.99 -2.94
N PRO A 201 2.98 -20.10 -2.19
CA PRO A 201 2.39 -20.16 -0.85
C PRO A 201 3.10 -19.24 0.15
N GLU A 202 4.38 -18.94 -0.05
CA GLU A 202 5.17 -18.02 0.77
C GLU A 202 4.63 -16.58 0.76
N LEU A 203 3.92 -16.22 -0.31
CA LEU A 203 3.26 -14.92 -0.41
C LEU A 203 1.93 -14.87 0.35
N TYR A 204 1.49 -15.97 0.97
CA TYR A 204 0.22 -16.01 1.69
C TYR A 204 0.19 -15.09 2.90
N ASP A 205 1.17 -15.25 3.79
CA ASP A 205 1.27 -14.46 5.01
C ASP A 205 1.66 -13.00 4.76
N ILE A 206 2.20 -12.72 3.57
CA ILE A 206 2.67 -11.39 3.15
C ILE A 206 1.54 -10.64 2.44
N PHE A 207 0.89 -11.27 1.47
CA PHE A 207 -0.04 -10.65 0.53
C PHE A 207 -1.39 -11.36 0.45
N TRP A 208 -1.44 -12.68 0.25
CA TRP A 208 -2.70 -13.34 -0.15
C TRP A 208 -3.79 -13.30 0.91
N LYS A 209 -3.44 -13.34 2.20
CA LYS A 209 -4.41 -13.14 3.27
C LYS A 209 -5.17 -11.82 3.15
N GLU A 210 -4.51 -10.77 2.65
CA GLU A 210 -5.12 -9.45 2.48
C GLU A 210 -6.09 -9.43 1.29
N PHE A 211 -5.82 -10.21 0.24
CA PHE A 211 -6.79 -10.38 -0.85
C PHE A 211 -8.06 -11.06 -0.40
N LEU A 212 -7.95 -12.13 0.41
CA LEU A 212 -9.10 -12.92 0.88
C LEU A 212 -9.98 -12.16 1.87
N ASN A 213 -9.36 -11.46 2.83
CA ASN A 213 -10.10 -10.75 3.87
C ASN A 213 -10.94 -9.59 3.32
N PHE A 214 -10.48 -8.90 2.27
CA PHE A 214 -11.14 -7.71 1.75
C PHE A 214 -12.13 -7.94 0.60
N SER A 215 -12.10 -9.09 -0.07
CA SER A 215 -13.23 -9.51 -0.91
C SER A 215 -14.53 -9.65 -0.11
N ASN A 216 -14.44 -9.94 1.19
CA ASN A 216 -15.61 -10.14 2.05
C ASN A 216 -16.08 -8.87 2.78
N ILE A 217 -15.18 -7.89 3.03
CA ILE A 217 -15.50 -6.65 3.77
C ILE A 217 -16.31 -5.64 2.94
N LEU A 218 -16.39 -5.81 1.61
CA LEU A 218 -17.18 -4.95 0.71
C LEU A 218 -18.50 -5.59 0.23
N LEU A 219 -18.87 -6.74 0.80
CA LEU A 219 -20.13 -7.45 0.50
C LEU A 219 -21.17 -7.37 1.63
N HIS A 220 -20.90 -6.58 2.68
CA HIS A 220 -21.82 -6.32 3.79
C HIS A 220 -21.87 -4.82 4.13
#